data_AF-A0A3D2R4K8-F1
#
_entry.id   AF-A0A3D2R4K8-F1
#
_cell.length_a   1.000
_cell.length_b   1.000
_cell.length_c   1.000
_cell.angle_alpha   90.00
_cell.angle_beta   90.00
_cell.angle_gamma   90.00
#
_symmetry.space_group_name_H-M   'P 1'
#
loop_
_entity.id
_entity.type
_entity.pdbx_description
1 polymer ?
#
loop_
_entity_poly.entity_id
_entity_poly.type
_entity_poly.pdbx_seq_one_letter_code
_entity_poly.pdbx_strand_id
1 'polypeptide(L)'
;MGLQITKELGKLINMKTKTYLTFLLSVFAVNSFSAELTPLSKYMNEADPNDSTSLEIIAKRCSATMLAMTNFSREGDEVFKRATENSAAWLTIATKARAAKYPNDDPEESLENITLSIINIAKEVNKLFTINQDLTGSIFVDTFLEDDINIC
;
A
#
# COMPACT_ATOMS: atom_id res chain seq x y z
N MET A 1 -35.37 23.74 -44.24
CA MET A 1 -35.30 24.17 -42.83
C MET A 1 -34.87 23.06 -41.86
N GLY A 2 -34.36 21.89 -42.33
CA GLY A 2 -34.09 20.72 -41.47
C GLY A 2 -32.61 20.38 -41.20
N LEU A 3 -31.64 21.10 -41.78
CA LEU A 3 -30.21 20.75 -41.68
C LEU A 3 -29.47 21.44 -40.52
N GLN A 4 -30.06 22.48 -39.93
CA GLN A 4 -29.41 23.31 -38.91
C GLN A 4 -29.69 22.80 -37.49
N ILE A 5 -30.86 22.18 -37.27
CA ILE A 5 -31.27 21.60 -35.98
C ILE A 5 -30.38 20.39 -35.61
N THR A 6 -29.98 19.57 -36.58
CA THR A 6 -29.17 18.37 -36.34
C THR A 6 -27.72 18.68 -35.95
N LYS A 7 -27.14 19.78 -36.46
CA LYS A 7 -25.78 20.24 -36.07
C LYS A 7 -25.74 20.80 -34.65
N GLU A 8 -26.75 21.55 -34.24
CA GLU A 8 -26.87 22.09 -32.87
C GLU A 8 -27.14 20.98 -31.84
N LEU A 9 -28.00 20.00 -32.17
CA LEU A 9 -28.23 18.83 -31.32
C LEU A 9 -26.95 17.98 -31.12
N GLY A 10 -26.18 17.76 -32.20
CA GLY A 10 -24.93 17.02 -32.14
C GLY A 10 -23.85 17.71 -31.29
N LYS A 11 -23.79 19.05 -31.31
CA LYS A 11 -22.91 19.84 -30.43
C LYS A 11 -23.33 19.77 -28.97
N LEU A 12 -24.64 19.86 -28.69
CA LEU A 12 -25.19 19.76 -27.34
C LEU A 12 -24.98 18.38 -26.71
N ILE A 13 -25.11 17.31 -27.49
CA ILE A 13 -24.81 15.94 -27.04
C ILE A 13 -23.32 15.81 -26.76
N ASN A 14 -22.45 16.27 -27.67
CA ASN A 14 -20.98 16.18 -27.49
C ASN A 14 -20.47 17.02 -26.30
N MET A 15 -21.05 18.20 -26.06
CA MET A 15 -20.72 19.01 -24.87
C MET A 15 -21.18 18.35 -23.58
N LYS A 16 -22.42 17.84 -23.51
CA LYS A 16 -22.90 17.13 -22.31
C LYS A 16 -22.04 15.91 -22.01
N THR A 17 -21.74 15.07 -23.01
CA THR A 17 -20.91 13.87 -22.83
C THR A 17 -19.49 14.21 -22.40
N LYS A 18 -18.89 15.29 -22.94
CA LYS A 18 -17.59 15.79 -22.45
C LYS A 18 -17.66 16.25 -21.00
N THR A 19 -18.66 17.03 -20.62
CA THR A 19 -18.83 17.51 -19.24
C THR A 19 -19.05 16.36 -18.26
N TYR A 20 -19.85 15.35 -18.63
CA TYR A 20 -20.03 14.15 -17.82
C TYR A 20 -18.75 13.33 -17.68
N LEU A 21 -17.94 13.21 -18.74
CA LEU A 21 -16.66 12.50 -18.70
C LEU A 21 -15.64 13.24 -17.81
N THR A 22 -15.56 14.57 -17.89
CA THR A 22 -14.70 15.38 -17.00
C THR A 22 -15.18 15.33 -15.55
N PHE A 23 -16.50 15.27 -15.33
CA PHE A 23 -17.07 15.12 -13.99
C PHE A 23 -16.82 13.72 -13.41
N LEU A 24 -17.00 12.65 -14.19
CA LEU A 24 -16.65 11.28 -13.79
C LEU A 24 -15.15 11.14 -13.48
N LEU A 25 -14.26 11.68 -14.33
CA LEU A 25 -12.82 11.69 -14.07
C LEU A 25 -12.47 12.49 -12.81
N SER A 26 -13.19 13.57 -12.51
CA SER A 26 -13.00 14.30 -11.25
C SER A 26 -13.48 13.51 -10.02
N VAL A 27 -14.55 12.72 -10.12
CA VAL A 27 -15.00 11.86 -9.02
C VAL A 27 -13.99 10.74 -8.74
N PHE A 28 -13.32 10.20 -9.76
CA PHE A 28 -12.22 9.24 -9.55
C PHE A 28 -10.94 9.91 -9.02
N ALA A 29 -10.60 11.11 -9.48
CA ALA A 29 -9.43 11.85 -9.00
C ALA A 29 -9.58 12.32 -7.53
N VAL A 30 -10.79 12.62 -7.08
CA VAL A 30 -11.07 13.05 -5.69
C VAL A 30 -11.15 11.85 -4.72
N ASN A 31 -11.49 10.66 -5.21
CA ASN A 31 -11.41 9.41 -4.42
C ASN A 31 -10.04 8.72 -4.49
N SER A 32 -9.02 9.35 -5.07
CA SER A 32 -7.64 8.84 -5.04
C SER A 32 -6.90 9.20 -3.75
N PHE A 33 -7.57 9.92 -2.83
CA PHE A 33 -7.08 10.12 -1.46
C PHE A 33 -7.33 8.85 -0.64
N SER A 34 -6.23 8.22 -0.25
CA SER A 34 -6.18 7.02 0.60
C SER A 34 -6.76 5.78 -0.06
N ALA A 35 -5.97 5.12 -0.92
CA ALA A 35 -6.01 3.66 -0.92
C ALA A 35 -5.44 3.20 0.43
N GLU A 36 -6.26 3.31 1.48
CA GLU A 36 -5.99 2.69 2.77
C GLU A 36 -5.71 1.22 2.48
N LEU A 37 -4.49 0.76 2.75
CA LEU A 37 -4.20 -0.66 2.71
C LEU A 37 -5.21 -1.33 3.64
N THR A 38 -5.92 -2.34 3.14
CA THR A 38 -6.88 -3.11 3.95
C THR A 38 -6.21 -3.53 5.24
N PRO A 39 -6.76 -3.30 6.46
CA PRO A 39 -6.11 -3.70 7.71
C PRO A 39 -5.62 -5.16 7.66
N LEU A 40 -4.41 -5.41 8.14
CA LEU A 40 -3.76 -6.71 8.05
C LEU A 40 -4.56 -7.79 8.78
N SER A 41 -5.22 -7.47 9.90
CA SER A 41 -6.16 -8.38 10.59
C SER A 41 -7.31 -8.81 9.69
N LYS A 42 -7.89 -7.87 8.93
CA LYS A 42 -8.96 -8.17 7.97
C LYS A 42 -8.45 -9.06 6.84
N TYR A 43 -7.27 -8.76 6.29
CA TYR A 43 -6.65 -9.61 5.28
C TYR A 43 -6.41 -11.03 5.80
N MET A 44 -5.87 -11.18 7.01
CA MET A 44 -5.59 -12.48 7.64
C MET A 44 -6.84 -13.29 7.99
N ASN A 45 -8.01 -12.65 8.10
CA ASN A 45 -9.29 -13.36 8.26
C ASN A 45 -9.83 -13.92 6.93
N GLU A 46 -9.46 -13.32 5.81
CA GLU A 46 -9.93 -13.69 4.47
C GLU A 46 -8.91 -14.59 3.73
N ALA A 47 -7.64 -14.54 4.11
CA ALA A 47 -6.54 -15.32 3.54
C ALA A 47 -6.07 -16.41 4.52
N ASP A 48 -5.64 -17.57 4.01
CA ASP A 48 -5.02 -18.61 4.85
C ASP A 48 -3.58 -18.21 5.19
N PRO A 49 -3.24 -17.90 6.46
CA PRO A 49 -1.88 -17.51 6.83
C PRO A 49 -0.86 -18.64 6.66
N ASN A 50 -1.29 -19.89 6.48
CA ASN A 50 -0.41 -21.03 6.18
C ASN A 50 -0.12 -21.17 4.68
N ASP A 51 -0.86 -20.48 3.82
CA ASP A 51 -0.55 -20.41 2.40
C ASP A 51 0.68 -19.52 2.18
N SER A 52 1.63 -20.04 1.41
CA SER A 52 2.90 -19.37 1.14
C SER A 52 2.73 -18.01 0.45
N THR A 53 1.68 -17.82 -0.36
CA THR A 53 1.40 -16.53 -1.01
C THR A 53 0.94 -15.49 0.01
N SER A 54 0.00 -15.90 0.86
CA SER A 54 -0.56 -15.05 1.90
C SER A 54 0.51 -14.66 2.92
N LEU A 55 1.34 -15.64 3.34
CA LEU A 55 2.46 -15.39 4.25
C LEU A 55 3.52 -14.46 3.65
N GLU A 56 3.85 -14.61 2.36
CA GLU A 56 4.76 -13.70 1.66
C GLU A 56 4.25 -12.25 1.71
N ILE A 57 2.95 -12.04 1.50
CA ILE A 57 2.33 -10.71 1.54
C ILE A 57 2.34 -10.12 2.94
N ILE A 58 1.92 -10.89 3.95
CA ILE A 58 1.92 -10.48 5.37
C ILE A 58 3.34 -10.07 5.79
N ALA A 59 4.32 -10.93 5.50
CA ALA A 59 5.70 -10.69 5.90
C ALA A 59 6.32 -9.48 5.21
N LYS A 60 6.06 -9.27 3.91
CA LYS A 60 6.52 -8.06 3.19
C LYS A 60 5.94 -6.80 3.80
N ARG A 61 4.65 -6.81 4.15
CA ARG A 61 3.98 -5.66 4.75
C ARG A 61 4.51 -5.37 6.15
N CYS A 62 4.67 -6.38 6.99
CA CYS A 62 5.26 -6.23 8.31
C CYS A 62 6.70 -5.70 8.27
N SER A 63 7.53 -6.25 7.37
CA SER A 63 8.89 -5.76 7.16
C SER A 63 8.89 -4.28 6.74
N ALA A 64 8.01 -3.92 5.82
CA ALA A 64 7.89 -2.56 5.31
C ALA A 64 7.39 -1.55 6.36
N THR A 65 6.39 -1.92 7.17
CA THR A 65 5.88 -1.07 8.25
C THR A 65 6.96 -0.79 9.29
N MET A 66 7.67 -1.83 9.72
CA MET A 66 8.79 -1.69 10.66
C MET A 66 9.94 -0.87 10.06
N LEU A 67 10.28 -1.09 8.79
CA LEU A 67 11.27 -0.27 8.10
C LEU A 67 10.84 1.20 8.05
N ALA A 68 9.58 1.50 7.75
CA ALA A 68 9.07 2.87 7.71
C ALA A 68 9.10 3.54 9.09
N MET A 69 8.86 2.79 10.18
CA MET A 69 8.96 3.31 11.55
C MET A 69 10.36 3.84 11.88
N THR A 70 11.42 3.30 11.25
CA THR A 70 12.79 3.78 11.47
C THR A 70 12.94 5.27 11.12
N ASN A 71 12.18 5.79 10.14
CA ASN A 71 12.20 7.21 9.76
C ASN A 71 11.61 8.16 10.82
N PHE A 72 10.83 7.63 11.76
CA PHE A 72 10.19 8.36 12.85
C PHE A 72 10.87 8.10 14.21
N SER A 73 12.03 7.46 14.19
CA SER A 73 12.86 7.18 15.36
C SER A 73 14.28 7.66 15.09
N ARG A 74 15.10 7.74 16.14
CA ARG A 74 16.50 8.14 16.03
C ARG A 74 17.40 6.91 16.04
N GLU A 75 18.35 6.85 15.13
CA GLU A 75 19.40 5.84 15.16
C GLU A 75 20.08 5.81 16.55
N GLY A 76 20.12 4.62 17.14
CA GLY A 76 20.64 4.37 18.49
C GLY A 76 19.59 4.38 19.60
N ASP A 77 18.34 4.75 19.33
CA ASP A 77 17.24 4.54 20.27
C ASP A 77 16.67 3.10 20.20
N GLU A 78 15.92 2.72 21.23
CA GLU A 78 15.36 1.36 21.35
C GLU A 78 14.31 1.08 20.26
N VAL A 79 13.57 2.10 19.82
CA VAL A 79 12.52 1.97 18.81
C VAL A 79 13.13 1.68 17.45
N PHE A 80 14.13 2.45 17.04
CA PHE A 80 14.90 2.27 15.82
C PHE A 80 15.52 0.89 15.76
N LYS A 81 16.13 0.46 16.87
CA LYS A 81 16.75 -0.87 16.97
C LYS A 81 15.70 -1.98 16.77
N ARG A 82 14.60 -1.95 17.53
CA ARG A 82 13.52 -2.94 17.43
C ARG A 82 12.88 -2.96 16.04
N ALA A 83 12.61 -1.79 15.47
CA ALA A 83 12.05 -1.65 14.14
C ALA A 83 12.97 -2.24 13.07
N THR A 84 14.28 -2.00 13.17
CA THR A 84 15.27 -2.58 12.26
C THR A 84 15.37 -4.10 12.39
N GLU A 85 15.43 -4.61 13.62
CA GLU A 85 15.49 -6.05 13.91
C GLU A 85 14.23 -6.78 13.43
N ASN A 86 13.04 -6.23 13.70
CA ASN A 86 11.77 -6.79 13.24
C ASN A 86 11.64 -6.72 11.71
N SER A 87 12.07 -5.62 11.10
CA SER A 87 12.11 -5.49 9.63
C SER A 87 12.91 -6.63 8.99
N ALA A 88 14.11 -6.92 9.52
CA ALA A 88 14.97 -7.98 9.03
C ALA A 88 14.40 -9.40 9.30
N ALA A 89 13.76 -9.61 10.46
CA ALA A 89 13.09 -10.86 10.78
C ALA A 89 11.95 -11.15 9.79
N TRP A 90 11.12 -10.15 9.48
CA TRP A 90 10.03 -10.29 8.53
C TRP A 90 10.50 -10.44 7.08
N LEU A 91 11.58 -9.75 6.69
CA LEU A 91 12.25 -10.00 5.40
C LEU A 91 12.65 -11.47 5.27
N THR A 92 13.20 -12.06 6.33
CA THR A 92 13.59 -13.47 6.34
C THR A 92 12.37 -14.40 6.17
N ILE A 93 11.24 -14.07 6.82
CA ILE A 93 9.99 -14.82 6.66
C ILE A 93 9.46 -14.70 5.22
N ALA A 94 9.48 -13.50 4.64
CA ALA A 94 9.06 -13.27 3.26
C ALA A 94 9.90 -14.09 2.26
N THR A 95 11.22 -14.12 2.45
CA THR A 95 12.13 -14.94 1.62
C THR A 95 11.85 -16.43 1.75
N LYS A 96 11.59 -16.93 2.97
CA LYS A 96 11.20 -18.34 3.17
C LYS A 96 9.85 -18.66 2.53
N ALA A 97 8.87 -17.77 2.65
CA ALA A 97 7.57 -17.94 2.02
C ALA A 97 7.68 -17.94 0.48
N ARG A 98 8.50 -17.05 -0.09
CA ARG A 98 8.81 -17.04 -1.53
C ARG A 98 9.44 -18.36 -1.99
N ALA A 99 10.44 -18.86 -1.26
CA ALA A 99 11.10 -20.12 -1.59
C ALA A 99 10.14 -21.33 -1.51
N ALA A 100 9.17 -21.31 -0.60
CA ALA A 100 8.14 -22.34 -0.54
C ALA A 100 7.16 -22.26 -1.72
N LYS A 101 6.81 -21.04 -2.15
CA LYS A 101 5.90 -20.76 -3.26
C LYS A 101 6.51 -21.03 -4.64
N TYR A 102 7.80 -20.70 -4.79
CA TYR A 102 8.56 -20.83 -6.03
C TYR A 102 9.93 -21.48 -5.75
N PRO A 103 9.97 -22.81 -5.53
CA PRO A 103 11.19 -23.51 -5.11
C PRO A 103 12.29 -23.56 -6.18
N ASN A 104 11.98 -23.19 -7.42
CA ASN A 104 12.93 -23.19 -8.54
C ASN A 104 13.41 -21.78 -8.92
N ASP A 105 12.93 -20.72 -8.24
CA ASP A 105 13.41 -19.37 -8.50
C ASP A 105 14.88 -19.25 -8.05
N ASP A 106 15.64 -18.40 -8.72
CA ASP A 106 16.98 -18.05 -8.26
C ASP A 106 16.88 -17.34 -6.89
N PRO A 107 17.66 -17.77 -5.87
CA PRO A 107 17.58 -17.20 -4.53
C PRO A 107 17.99 -15.72 -4.46
N GLU A 108 18.97 -15.29 -5.26
CA GLU A 108 19.45 -13.90 -5.25
C GLU A 108 18.43 -12.98 -5.93
N GLU A 109 17.91 -13.39 -7.10
CA GLU A 109 16.85 -12.66 -7.79
C GLU A 109 15.57 -12.57 -6.93
N SER A 110 15.23 -13.65 -6.22
CA SER A 110 14.11 -13.69 -5.28
C SER A 110 14.29 -12.68 -4.15
N LEU A 111 15.48 -12.65 -3.53
CA LEU A 111 15.77 -11.72 -2.44
C LEU A 111 15.73 -10.26 -2.92
N GLU A 112 16.28 -9.98 -4.11
CA GLU A 112 16.25 -8.64 -4.71
C GLU A 112 14.79 -8.19 -4.92
N ASN A 113 13.97 -9.03 -5.56
CA ASN A 113 12.56 -8.73 -5.83
C ASN A 113 11.75 -8.50 -4.54
N ILE A 114 11.99 -9.32 -3.51
CA ILE A 114 11.32 -9.16 -2.21
C ILE A 114 11.76 -7.85 -1.55
N THR A 115 13.06 -7.56 -1.55
CA THR A 115 13.62 -6.35 -0.95
C THR A 115 13.08 -5.09 -1.64
N LEU A 116 13.06 -5.08 -2.98
CA LEU A 116 12.46 -3.99 -3.76
C LEU A 116 10.98 -3.80 -3.44
N SER A 117 10.23 -4.90 -3.31
CA SER A 117 8.82 -4.85 -2.91
C SER A 117 8.66 -4.22 -1.53
N ILE A 118 9.46 -4.63 -0.55
CA ILE A 118 9.43 -4.09 0.82
C ILE A 118 9.76 -2.60 0.83
N ILE A 119 10.81 -2.17 0.13
CA ILE A 119 11.20 -0.75 0.04
C ILE A 119 10.06 0.09 -0.56
N ASN A 120 9.40 -0.43 -1.59
CA ASN A 120 8.30 0.29 -2.23
C ASN A 120 7.07 0.39 -1.30
N ILE A 121 6.72 -0.68 -0.59
CA ILE A 121 5.65 -0.63 0.42
C ILE A 121 6.03 0.34 1.55
N ALA A 122 7.28 0.31 2.03
CA ALA A 122 7.76 1.16 3.12
C ALA A 122 7.68 2.65 2.74
N LYS A 123 7.93 3.00 1.46
CA LYS A 123 7.74 4.37 0.96
C LYS A 123 6.28 4.82 1.05
N GLU A 124 5.32 3.96 0.68
CA GLU A 124 3.90 4.28 0.78
C GLU A 124 3.44 4.37 2.24
N VAL A 125 3.87 3.44 3.10
CA VAL A 125 3.61 3.49 4.55
C VAL A 125 4.18 4.78 5.16
N ASN A 126 5.40 5.16 4.80
CA ASN A 126 6.02 6.39 5.30
C ASN A 126 5.23 7.64 4.89
N LYS A 127 4.70 7.70 3.66
CA LYS A 127 3.82 8.80 3.23
C LYS A 127 2.57 8.87 4.10
N LEU A 128 1.97 7.72 4.42
CA LEU A 128 0.78 7.64 5.26
C LEU A 128 1.08 8.07 6.70
N PHE A 129 2.21 7.66 7.27
CA PHE A 129 2.67 8.16 8.57
C PHE A 129 2.82 9.68 8.58
N THR A 130 3.48 10.26 7.57
CA THR A 130 3.66 11.72 7.46
C THR A 130 2.32 12.43 7.38
N ILE A 131 1.42 11.98 6.48
CA ILE A 131 0.08 12.59 6.33
C ILE A 131 -0.69 12.52 7.66
N ASN A 132 -0.65 11.37 8.35
CA ASN A 132 -1.38 11.22 9.60
C ASN A 132 -0.80 12.10 10.71
N GLN A 133 0.53 12.15 10.84
CA GLN A 133 1.23 13.01 11.79
C GLN A 133 0.87 14.49 11.57
N ASP A 134 0.81 14.93 10.32
CA ASP A 134 0.47 16.31 9.96
C ASP A 134 -1.00 16.66 10.29
N LEU A 135 -1.92 15.70 10.15
CA LEU A 135 -3.35 15.91 10.38
C LEU A 135 -3.78 15.75 11.84
N THR A 136 -3.24 14.75 12.54
CA THR A 136 -3.72 14.33 13.88
C THR A 136 -2.70 14.57 14.98
N GLY A 137 -1.44 14.86 14.64
CA GLY A 137 -0.34 14.88 15.59
C GLY A 137 0.15 13.50 16.02
N SER A 138 -0.36 12.42 15.43
CA SER A 138 0.03 11.04 15.68
C SER A 138 0.25 10.28 14.36
N ILE A 139 1.25 9.41 14.33
CA ILE A 139 1.44 8.49 13.20
C ILE A 139 0.46 7.31 13.21
N PHE A 140 -0.20 7.01 14.34
CA PHE A 140 -1.00 5.79 14.51
C PHE A 140 -2.52 6.00 14.45
N VAL A 141 -3.01 7.12 14.99
CA VAL A 141 -4.45 7.36 15.22
C VAL A 141 -5.23 7.27 13.92
N ASP A 142 -6.36 6.55 13.94
CA ASP A 142 -7.31 6.41 12.83
C ASP A 142 -6.69 5.86 11.52
N THR A 143 -5.67 5.00 11.61
CA THR A 143 -5.08 4.34 10.44
C THR A 143 -4.96 2.83 10.61
N PHE A 144 -4.92 2.09 9.50
CA PHE A 144 -4.62 0.65 9.51
C PHE A 144 -3.23 0.33 10.10
N LEU A 145 -2.39 1.33 10.33
CA LEU A 145 -1.01 1.16 10.75
C LEU A 145 -0.91 0.69 12.21
N GLU A 146 -1.88 1.07 13.05
CA GLU A 146 -1.99 0.52 14.40
C GLU A 146 -2.28 -1.00 14.35
N ASP A 147 -3.17 -1.42 13.45
CA ASP A 147 -3.50 -2.83 13.23
C ASP A 147 -2.27 -3.62 12.74
N ASP A 148 -1.55 -3.10 11.76
CA ASP A 148 -0.33 -3.71 11.24
C ASP A 148 0.73 -3.86 12.35
N ILE A 149 1.02 -2.81 13.12
CA ILE A 149 2.05 -2.85 14.18
C ILE A 149 1.70 -3.86 15.27
N ASN A 150 0.42 -4.01 15.61
CA ASN A 150 -0.02 -4.98 16.60
C ASN A 150 0.13 -6.43 16.12
N ILE A 151 0.26 -6.67 14.82
CA ILE A 151 0.45 -8.00 14.22
C ILE A 151 1.93 -8.37 14.05
N CYS A 152 2.82 -7.40 13.83
CA CYS A 152 4.15 -7.64 13.25
C CYS A 152 5.32 -7.91 14.24
#